data_AF-A0A2R6FSM8-F1
#
_entry.id   AF-A0A2R6FSM8-F1
#
_cell.length_a   1.000
_cell.length_b   1.000
_cell.length_c   1.000
_cell.angle_alpha   90.00
_cell.angle_beta   90.00
_cell.angle_gamma   90.00
#
_symmetry.space_group_name_H-M   'P 1'
#
loop_
_entity.id
_entity.type
_entity.pdbx_description
1 polymer ?
#
loop_
_entity_poly.entity_id
_entity_poly.type
_entity_poly.pdbx_seq_one_letter_code
_entity_poly.pdbx_strand_id
1 'polypeptide(L)' 'GDTITIDIENLELSVDLSDEAIEQRLADYDPEPTYESGVLAKYHRDFGSAANGAVTNPGVKWE' A
#
# COMPACT_ATOMS: atom_id res chain seq x y z
N GLY A 1 -14.46 5.45 14.42
CA GLY A 1 -13.33 4.71 13.85
C GLY A 1 -13.89 3.52 13.11
N ASP A 2 -13.17 3.04 12.11
CA ASP A 2 -13.59 1.85 11.37
C ASP A 2 -13.23 0.59 12.16
N THR A 3 -14.06 -0.45 12.05
CA THR A 3 -13.79 -1.74 12.68
C THR A 3 -12.89 -2.56 11.75
N ILE A 4 -11.83 -3.16 12.32
CA ILE A 4 -10.91 -4.05 11.60
C ILE A 4 -11.06 -5.46 12.15
N THR A 5 -11.20 -6.43 11.27
CA THR A 5 -11.20 -7.86 11.60
C THR A 5 -9.82 -8.43 11.28
N ILE A 6 -9.22 -9.09 12.27
CA ILE A 6 -7.98 -9.87 12.13
C ILE A 6 -8.33 -11.31 12.50
N ASP A 7 -8.47 -12.17 11.49
CA ASP A 7 -8.78 -13.58 11.67
C ASP A 7 -7.59 -14.44 11.24
N ILE A 8 -6.90 -14.99 12.23
CA ILE A 8 -5.70 -15.80 12.00
C ILE A 8 -6.06 -17.18 11.46
N GLU A 9 -7.19 -17.75 11.88
CA GLU A 9 -7.59 -19.09 11.49
C GLU A 9 -7.98 -19.13 10.01
N ASN A 10 -8.67 -18.08 9.54
CA ASN A 10 -9.09 -17.94 8.16
C ASN A 10 -8.09 -17.16 7.27
N LEU A 11 -6.99 -16.65 7.84
CA LEU A 11 -6.01 -15.80 7.16
C LEU A 11 -6.66 -14.55 6.52
N GLU A 12 -7.59 -13.93 7.24
CA GLU A 12 -8.33 -12.76 6.78
C GLU A 12 -7.89 -11.49 7.53
N LEU A 13 -7.72 -10.41 6.76
CA LEU A 13 -7.63 -9.05 7.25
C LEU A 13 -8.63 -8.19 6.47
N SER A 14 -9.68 -7.72 7.14
CA SER A 14 -10.75 -6.96 6.51
C SER A 14 -11.14 -5.73 7.34
N VAL A 15 -11.82 -4.78 6.70
CA VAL A 15 -12.37 -3.57 7.31
C VAL A 15 -13.87 -3.54 7.08
N ASP A 16 -14.63 -3.14 8.10
CA ASP A 16 -16.10 -3.05 8.05
C ASP A 16 -16.54 -1.78 7.28
N LEU A 17 -16.31 -1.79 5.97
CA LEU A 17 -16.70 -0.75 5.02
C LEU A 17 -17.23 -1.40 3.75
N SER A 18 -18.19 -0.74 3.09
CA SER A 18 -18.61 -1.15 1.74
C SER A 18 -17.58 -0.71 0.69
N ASP A 19 -17.59 -1.36 -0.46
CA ASP A 19 -16.72 -1.01 -1.58
C ASP A 19 -16.94 0.45 -2.01
N GLU A 20 -18.18 0.94 -2.03
CA GLU A 20 -18.49 2.32 -2.40
C GLU A 20 -17.88 3.33 -1.41
N ALA A 21 -17.87 2.99 -0.10
CA ALA A 21 -17.26 3.84 0.90
C ALA A 21 -15.73 3.88 0.76
N ILE A 22 -15.11 2.76 0.38
CA ILE A 22 -13.67 2.70 0.10
C ILE A 22 -13.36 3.53 -1.16
N GLU A 23 -14.10 3.34 -2.24
CA GLU A 23 -13.92 4.09 -3.50
C GLU A 23 -14.07 5.60 -3.30
N GLN A 24 -15.11 6.03 -2.55
CA GLN A 24 -15.32 7.44 -2.23
C GLN A 24 -14.16 8.05 -1.45
N ARG A 25 -13.58 7.31 -0.50
CA ARG A 25 -12.42 7.78 0.27
C ARG A 25 -11.14 7.84 -0.57
N LEU A 26 -10.97 6.90 -1.49
CA LEU A 26 -9.82 6.86 -2.39
C LEU A 26 -9.87 7.94 -3.46
N ALA A 27 -11.06 8.43 -3.84
CA ALA A 27 -11.23 9.42 -4.89
C ALA A 27 -10.39 10.70 -4.66
N ASP A 28 -10.24 11.12 -3.40
CA ASP A 28 -9.47 12.31 -3.01
C ASP A 28 -8.12 11.98 -2.36
N TYR A 29 -7.67 10.71 -2.41
CA TYR A 29 -6.44 10.28 -1.75
C TYR A 29 -5.21 10.47 -2.65
N ASP A 30 -4.49 11.58 -2.43
CA ASP A 30 -3.22 11.89 -3.09
C ASP A 30 -2.13 12.25 -2.05
N PRO A 31 -1.32 11.27 -1.59
CA PRO A 31 -0.33 11.50 -0.55
C PRO A 31 0.96 12.13 -1.11
N GLU A 32 1.38 13.25 -0.53
CA GLU A 32 2.70 13.83 -0.83
C GLU A 32 3.85 13.02 -0.21
N PRO A 33 4.96 12.83 -0.92
CA PRO A 33 6.11 12.10 -0.40
C PRO A 33 6.77 12.88 0.74
N THR A 34 7.05 12.22 1.86
CA THR A 34 7.74 12.83 3.02
C THR A 34 9.13 13.38 2.67
N TYR A 35 9.79 12.81 1.66
CA TYR A 35 11.12 13.22 1.20
C TYR A 35 11.13 13.40 -0.31
N GLU A 36 11.40 14.61 -0.76
CA GLU A 36 11.49 14.95 -2.18
C GLU A 36 12.90 14.80 -2.76
N SER A 37 13.92 14.67 -1.90
CA SER A 37 15.31 14.51 -2.33
C SER A 37 16.12 13.50 -1.49
N GLY A 38 17.36 13.24 -1.92
CA GLY A 38 18.25 12.32 -1.24
C GLY A 38 17.91 10.84 -1.45
N VAL A 39 18.48 9.98 -0.61
CA VAL A 39 18.32 8.52 -0.74
C VAL A 39 16.90 8.07 -0.44
N LEU A 40 16.18 8.74 0.45
CA LEU A 40 14.81 8.37 0.82
C LEU A 40 13.79 8.72 -0.28
N ALA A 41 14.02 9.80 -1.04
CA ALA A 41 13.23 10.07 -2.24
C ALA A 41 13.43 8.98 -3.31
N LYS A 42 14.66 8.47 -3.47
CA LYS A 42 14.92 7.32 -4.35
C LYS A 42 14.23 6.06 -3.84
N TYR A 43 14.29 5.81 -2.54
CA TYR A 43 13.65 4.67 -1.91
C TYR A 43 12.14 4.64 -2.18
N HIS A 44 11.44 5.73 -1.89
CA HIS A 44 9.99 5.84 -2.13
C HIS A 44 9.61 5.65 -3.60
N ARG A 45 10.39 6.24 -4.53
CA ARG A 45 10.11 6.17 -5.96
C ARG A 45 10.36 4.77 -6.56
N ASP A 46 11.41 4.09 -6.13
CA ASP A 46 11.94 2.94 -6.88
C ASP A 46 11.54 1.57 -6.30
N PHE A 47 11.26 1.47 -5.00
CA PHE A 47 10.91 0.20 -4.35
C PHE A 47 9.48 -0.27 -4.74
N GLY A 48 9.34 -1.55 -5.08
CA GLY A 48 8.04 -2.19 -5.32
C GLY A 48 7.35 -2.66 -4.03
N SER A 49 6.20 -3.33 -4.19
CA SER A 49 5.44 -3.91 -3.08
C SER A 49 6.24 -4.98 -2.32
N ALA A 50 6.05 -5.05 -1.00
CA ALA A 50 6.62 -6.11 -0.15
C ALA A 50 6.07 -7.50 -0.49
N ALA A 51 4.85 -7.60 -1.03
CA ALA A 51 4.30 -8.85 -1.55
C ALA A 51 5.19 -9.45 -2.66
N ASN A 52 5.93 -8.60 -3.38
CA ASN A 52 6.86 -8.97 -4.45
C ASN A 52 8.33 -8.84 -4.00
N GLY A 53 8.59 -8.80 -2.69
CA GLY A 53 9.93 -8.74 -2.11
C GLY A 53 10.56 -7.34 -2.08
N ALA A 54 9.79 -6.28 -2.34
CA ALA A 54 10.23 -4.88 -2.28
C ALA A 54 11.49 -4.60 -3.11
N VAL A 55 11.56 -5.16 -4.32
CA VAL A 55 12.71 -4.99 -5.20
C VAL A 55 12.71 -3.62 -5.90
N THR A 56 13.90 -3.07 -6.15
CA THR A 56 14.09 -1.81 -6.89
C THR A 56 14.56 -2.01 -8.32
N ASN A 57 15.17 -3.17 -8.61
CA ASN A 57 15.63 -3.47 -9.96
C ASN A 57 14.43 -3.89 -10.83
N PRO A 58 14.11 -3.16 -11.91
CA PRO A 58 12.96 -3.49 -12.77
C PRO A 58 13.07 -4.87 -13.43
N GLY A 59 14.29 -5.41 -13.60
CA GLY A 59 14.52 -6.75 -14.17
C GLY A 59 14.24 -7.93 -13.24
N VAL A 60 13.85 -7.68 -11.98
CA VAL A 60 13.52 -8.73 -10.99
C VAL A 60 12.13 -8.55 -10.37
N LYS A 61 11.30 -7.66 -10.93
CA LYS A 61 9.91 -7.50 -10.49
C LYS A 61 9.11 -8.73 -10.93
N TRP A 62 8.37 -9.32 -9.99
CA TRP A 62 7.40 -10.39 -10.23
C TRP A 62 6.08 -9.78 -10.72
N GLU A 63 5.39 -10.44 -11.65
CA GLU A 63 4.04 -10.04 -12.11
C GLU A 63 3.00 -10.15 -10.98
#